data_AF-A0A1S4E0I9-F1
#
_entry.id   AF-A0A1S4E0I9-F1
#
_cell.length_a   1.000
_cell.length_b   1.000
_cell.length_c   1.000
_cell.angle_alpha   90.00
_cell.angle_beta   90.00
_cell.angle_gamma   90.00
#
_symmetry.space_group_name_H-M   'P 1'
#
loop_
_entity.id
_entity.type
_entity.pdbx_description
1 polymer ?
#
loop_
_entity_poly.entity_id
_entity_poly.type
_entity_poly.pdbx_seq_one_letter_code
_entity_poly.pdbx_strand_id
1 'polypeptide(L)'
;MAADVLLLNGARVEAADINGYRAVHVAAQYGQTAFLNHIVAKFHADFDVPDNEGRSPLHWAAYKGFADTIRLLLFRDASQERQDKEGCTPLHWAAIGGNVEACTVLVHAGTKKELLIKDSAGYTPFQLATDKGHRQIAHILSKAQRTHRSHLGAKFCTWNIGNFGYAPILLCAIIILVILFINSVLAGPNLAKVTAVIGLWAWTALCLAFVSLLMFYRCSSKDPGYIKRPGELNPTNTEDPLLSIDLNNSSVWVGNWSQLCPTCKIIRPVRSKHCPTCNRCVEQFDHHCPWISNCVGKRNKRDFFVFICLGTLTSFLSGYIAIQRIFTVPSALPTGETWFHHVVVHYPGIITFLFLDAIIFIAATTLTVAQASQVARNITTNELSNAIRYGYLRGPDGKFRNPYNHGCRKNCSDFLIQGYTDDEIAWPPLQRAVS
;
A
#
# COMPACT_ATOMS: atom_id res chain seq x y z
N MET A 1 20.19 -24.04 22.05
CA MET A 1 18.77 -24.27 22.45
C MET A 1 18.59 -25.71 22.91
N ALA A 2 17.55 -26.06 23.66
CA ALA A 2 17.29 -27.46 24.09
C ALA A 2 17.22 -28.44 22.90
N ALA A 3 16.66 -27.98 21.78
CA ALA A 3 16.61 -28.75 20.54
C ALA A 3 17.98 -29.15 19.98
N ASP A 4 19.02 -28.31 20.15
CA ASP A 4 20.38 -28.66 19.70
C ASP A 4 20.90 -29.86 20.47
N VAL A 5 20.71 -29.84 21.80
CA VAL A 5 21.15 -30.94 22.67
C VAL A 5 20.45 -32.23 22.25
N LEU A 6 19.14 -32.21 22.04
CA LEU A 6 18.38 -33.39 21.63
C LEU A 6 18.85 -33.93 20.27
N LEU A 7 18.93 -33.06 19.25
CA LEU A 7 19.23 -33.47 17.88
C LEU A 7 20.70 -33.90 17.71
N LEU A 8 21.64 -33.26 18.42
CA LEU A 8 23.04 -33.68 18.44
C LEU A 8 23.25 -34.99 19.22
N ASN A 9 22.35 -35.34 20.13
CA ASN A 9 22.38 -36.60 20.89
C ASN A 9 21.42 -37.67 20.32
N GLY A 10 21.12 -37.59 19.02
CA GLY A 10 20.43 -38.67 18.29
C GLY A 10 18.91 -38.60 18.26
N ALA A 11 18.28 -37.52 18.73
CA ALA A 11 16.87 -37.29 18.46
C ALA A 11 16.64 -37.14 16.95
N ARG A 12 15.56 -37.74 16.44
CA ARG A 12 15.23 -37.74 15.01
C ARG A 12 14.30 -36.57 14.70
N VAL A 13 14.78 -35.57 13.96
CA VAL A 13 13.98 -34.38 13.60
C VAL A 13 12.72 -34.73 12.79
N GLU A 14 12.81 -35.80 11.99
CA GLU A 14 11.72 -36.32 11.17
C GLU A 14 10.82 -37.36 11.86
N ALA A 15 11.01 -37.59 13.17
CA ALA A 15 10.11 -38.46 13.91
C ALA A 15 8.69 -37.88 13.88
N ALA A 16 7.74 -38.74 13.52
CA ALA A 16 6.32 -38.42 13.49
C ALA A 16 5.60 -39.15 14.63
N ASP A 17 4.60 -38.49 15.22
CA ASP A 17 3.68 -39.14 16.16
C ASP A 17 2.62 -40.00 15.43
N ILE A 18 1.66 -40.55 16.18
CA ILE A 18 0.58 -41.38 15.62
C ILE A 18 -0.31 -40.66 14.60
N ASN A 19 -0.32 -39.33 14.60
CA ASN A 19 -1.08 -38.48 13.68
C ASN A 19 -0.21 -37.96 12.52
N GLY A 20 1.05 -38.38 12.43
CA GLY A 20 1.97 -37.90 11.42
C GLY A 20 2.60 -36.54 11.77
N TYR A 21 2.38 -36.00 12.99
CA TYR A 21 2.95 -34.72 13.38
C TYR A 21 4.44 -34.86 13.63
N ARG A 22 5.21 -34.09 12.87
CA ARG A 22 6.64 -33.85 13.06
C ARG A 22 6.89 -32.55 13.82
N ALA A 23 8.13 -32.34 14.25
CA ALA A 23 8.54 -31.12 14.97
C ALA A 23 8.15 -29.81 14.24
N VAL A 24 8.20 -29.80 12.90
CA VAL A 24 7.79 -28.66 12.07
C VAL A 24 6.30 -28.32 12.19
N HIS A 25 5.43 -29.33 12.32
CA HIS A 25 3.98 -29.14 12.47
C HIS A 25 3.67 -28.50 13.82
N VAL A 26 4.28 -29.03 14.88
CA VAL A 26 4.14 -28.50 16.24
C VAL A 26 4.67 -27.07 16.30
N ALA A 27 5.85 -26.81 15.73
CA ALA A 27 6.41 -25.46 15.70
C ALA A 27 5.48 -24.47 14.97
N ALA A 28 4.89 -24.87 13.84
CA ALA A 28 3.95 -24.04 13.11
C ALA A 28 2.61 -23.83 13.83
N GLN A 29 2.08 -24.89 14.45
CA GLN A 29 0.83 -24.87 15.22
C GLN A 29 0.91 -23.97 16.46
N TYR A 30 2.10 -23.75 17.02
CA TYR A 30 2.31 -22.88 18.19
C TYR A 30 3.05 -21.58 17.89
N GLY A 31 3.25 -21.24 16.61
CA GLY A 31 3.87 -19.97 16.21
C GLY A 31 5.35 -19.85 16.60
N GLN A 32 6.05 -20.96 16.80
CA GLN A 32 7.46 -21.01 17.19
C GLN A 32 8.36 -20.76 15.97
N THR A 33 8.24 -19.58 15.34
CA THR A 33 8.88 -19.27 14.06
C THR A 33 10.40 -19.37 14.10
N ALA A 34 11.04 -18.91 15.19
CA ALA A 34 12.49 -19.00 15.36
C ALA A 34 12.96 -20.45 15.49
N PHE A 35 12.24 -21.26 16.27
CA PHE A 35 12.53 -22.69 16.40
C PHE A 35 12.33 -23.43 15.08
N LEU A 36 11.23 -23.16 14.36
CA LEU A 36 10.96 -23.72 13.04
C LEU A 36 12.09 -23.39 12.06
N ASN A 37 12.51 -22.11 11.98
CA ASN A 37 13.62 -21.71 11.12
C ASN A 37 14.91 -22.45 11.48
N HIS A 38 15.19 -22.58 12.79
CA HIS A 38 16.39 -23.25 13.27
C HIS A 38 16.46 -24.72 12.86
N ILE A 39 15.39 -25.49 13.07
CA ILE A 39 15.39 -26.92 12.72
C ILE A 39 15.42 -27.14 11.20
N VAL A 40 14.80 -26.24 10.42
CA VAL A 40 14.84 -26.30 8.96
C VAL A 40 16.23 -25.93 8.43
N ALA A 41 16.84 -24.86 8.94
CA ALA A 41 18.13 -24.38 8.46
C ALA A 41 19.30 -25.28 8.89
N LYS A 42 19.33 -25.69 10.16
CA LYS A 42 20.47 -26.41 10.76
C LYS A 42 20.37 -27.93 10.63
N PHE A 43 19.16 -28.47 10.71
CA PHE A 43 18.92 -29.92 10.74
C PHE A 43 18.13 -30.41 9.52
N HIS A 44 17.92 -29.55 8.52
CA HIS A 44 17.24 -29.87 7.26
C HIS A 44 15.85 -30.48 7.44
N ALA A 45 15.13 -30.05 8.48
CA ALA A 45 13.77 -30.50 8.71
C ALA A 45 12.87 -30.21 7.49
N ASP A 46 12.12 -31.20 7.01
CA ASP A 46 11.17 -31.01 5.90
C ASP A 46 10.02 -30.09 6.34
N PHE A 47 10.00 -28.86 5.83
CA PHE A 47 9.06 -27.82 6.22
C PHE A 47 7.71 -27.86 5.48
N ASP A 48 7.57 -28.70 4.44
CA ASP A 48 6.32 -28.84 3.67
C ASP A 48 5.74 -30.27 3.72
N VAL A 49 6.28 -31.13 4.60
CA VAL A 49 5.78 -32.48 4.82
C VAL A 49 4.31 -32.46 5.29
N PRO A 50 3.42 -33.31 4.73
CA PRO A 50 2.06 -33.46 5.24
C PRO A 50 2.01 -34.38 6.46
N ASP A 51 1.10 -34.06 7.40
CA ASP A 51 0.65 -34.99 8.43
C ASP A 51 -0.29 -36.08 7.87
N ASN A 52 -0.80 -36.97 8.74
CA ASN A 52 -1.67 -38.06 8.30
C ASN A 52 -2.98 -37.57 7.66
N GLU A 53 -3.41 -36.33 7.92
CA GLU A 53 -4.60 -35.73 7.31
C GLU A 53 -4.26 -34.93 6.04
N GLY A 54 -3.00 -34.94 5.59
CA GLY A 54 -2.55 -34.23 4.41
C GLY A 54 -2.21 -32.76 4.66
N ARG A 55 -2.23 -32.30 5.92
CA ARG A 55 -1.99 -30.90 6.27
C ARG A 55 -0.51 -30.66 6.48
N SER A 56 0.05 -29.68 5.76
CA SER A 56 1.44 -29.23 5.96
C SER A 56 1.56 -28.25 7.14
N PRO A 57 2.78 -27.92 7.62
CA PRO A 57 3.00 -26.86 8.60
C PRO A 57 2.32 -25.52 8.23
N LEU A 58 2.21 -25.20 6.93
CA LEU A 58 1.54 -23.99 6.46
C LEU A 58 0.03 -24.00 6.77
N HIS A 59 -0.64 -25.16 6.72
CA HIS A 59 -2.04 -25.32 7.11
C HIS A 59 -2.22 -24.98 8.60
N TRP A 60 -1.35 -25.53 9.45
CA TRP A 60 -1.40 -25.29 10.90
C TRP A 60 -1.15 -23.84 11.27
N ALA A 61 -0.13 -23.21 10.67
CA ALA A 61 0.14 -21.78 10.87
C ALA A 61 -1.02 -20.90 10.39
N ALA A 62 -1.66 -21.26 9.27
CA ALA A 62 -2.81 -20.56 8.72
C ALA A 62 -4.05 -20.68 9.61
N TYR A 63 -4.37 -21.89 10.08
CA TYR A 63 -5.48 -22.16 10.99
C TYR A 63 -5.34 -21.44 12.33
N LYS A 64 -4.11 -21.33 12.85
CA LYS A 64 -3.83 -20.67 14.13
C LYS A 64 -3.51 -19.18 14.03
N GLY A 65 -3.38 -18.65 12.82
CA GLY A 65 -3.19 -17.21 12.57
C GLY A 65 -1.76 -16.70 12.76
N PHE A 66 -0.75 -17.58 12.77
CA PHE A 66 0.65 -17.20 12.96
C PHE A 66 1.28 -16.63 11.69
N ALA A 67 0.98 -15.37 11.39
CA ALA A 67 1.40 -14.67 10.17
C ALA A 67 2.92 -14.69 9.93
N ASP A 68 3.73 -14.64 10.98
CA ASP A 68 5.19 -14.70 10.87
C ASP A 68 5.70 -16.08 10.47
N THR A 69 5.11 -17.15 10.99
CA THR A 69 5.38 -18.51 10.54
C THR A 69 4.92 -18.73 9.11
N ILE A 70 3.76 -18.18 8.72
CA ILE A 70 3.30 -18.20 7.33
C ILE A 70 4.31 -17.50 6.42
N ARG A 71 4.78 -16.29 6.79
CA ARG A 71 5.80 -15.57 6.01
C ARG A 71 7.07 -16.40 5.83
N LEU A 72 7.58 -17.02 6.91
CA LEU A 72 8.75 -17.88 6.84
C LEU A 72 8.55 -19.05 5.89
N LEU A 73 7.47 -19.81 6.04
CA LEU A 73 7.19 -20.99 5.22
C LEU A 73 7.05 -20.61 3.74
N LEU A 74 6.32 -19.55 3.43
CA LEU A 74 6.19 -19.04 2.06
C LEU A 74 7.51 -18.48 1.52
N PHE A 75 8.33 -17.88 2.37
CA PHE A 75 9.68 -17.45 1.98
C PHE A 75 10.55 -18.66 1.58
N ARG A 76 10.34 -19.82 2.20
CA ARG A 76 10.96 -21.10 1.84
C ARG A 76 10.19 -21.90 0.77
N ASP A 77 9.22 -21.30 0.10
CA ASP A 77 8.46 -21.92 -1.00
C ASP A 77 7.53 -23.07 -0.58
N ALA A 78 7.03 -23.05 0.67
CA ALA A 78 5.96 -23.96 1.09
C ALA A 78 4.72 -23.81 0.20
N SER A 79 4.06 -24.94 -0.12
CA SER A 79 2.98 -24.96 -1.10
C SER A 79 1.68 -24.40 -0.55
N GLN A 80 1.17 -23.34 -1.18
CA GLN A 80 -0.17 -22.78 -0.90
C GLN A 80 -1.30 -23.55 -1.57
N GLU A 81 -0.98 -24.37 -2.59
CA GLU A 81 -1.96 -25.12 -3.38
C GLU A 81 -2.25 -26.50 -2.80
N ARG A 82 -1.42 -27.00 -1.87
CA ARG A 82 -1.62 -28.31 -1.24
C ARG A 82 -2.99 -28.35 -0.58
N GLN A 83 -3.78 -29.34 -0.95
CA GLN A 83 -5.06 -29.66 -0.33
C GLN A 83 -4.87 -30.82 0.65
N ASP A 84 -5.46 -30.70 1.82
CA ASP A 84 -5.58 -31.82 2.76
C ASP A 84 -6.68 -32.82 2.32
N LYS A 85 -6.96 -33.84 3.13
CA LYS A 85 -8.00 -34.85 2.83
C LYS A 85 -9.40 -34.25 2.68
N GLU A 86 -9.67 -33.11 3.29
CA GLU A 86 -10.93 -32.38 3.15
C GLU A 86 -10.96 -31.47 1.90
N GLY A 87 -9.91 -31.48 1.07
CA GLY A 87 -9.77 -30.58 -0.06
C GLY A 87 -9.41 -29.14 0.37
N CYS A 88 -9.12 -28.90 1.64
CA CYS A 88 -8.85 -27.57 2.16
C CYS A 88 -7.38 -27.21 1.95
N THR A 89 -7.14 -26.00 1.42
CA THR A 89 -5.80 -25.39 1.34
C THR A 89 -5.50 -24.56 2.59
N PRO A 90 -4.27 -24.08 2.82
CA PRO A 90 -3.98 -23.16 3.93
C PRO A 90 -4.88 -21.93 3.95
N LEU A 91 -5.29 -21.41 2.77
CA LEU A 91 -6.21 -20.28 2.71
C LEU A 91 -7.62 -20.62 3.20
N HIS A 92 -8.10 -21.85 2.97
CA HIS A 92 -9.35 -22.34 3.54
C HIS A 92 -9.26 -22.34 5.07
N TRP A 93 -8.18 -22.89 5.63
CA TRP A 93 -7.98 -22.94 7.08
C TRP A 93 -7.83 -21.57 7.74
N ALA A 94 -7.13 -20.62 7.10
CA ALA A 94 -7.08 -19.23 7.58
C ALA A 94 -8.47 -18.57 7.59
N ALA A 95 -9.28 -18.84 6.54
CA ALA A 95 -10.64 -18.34 6.44
C ALA A 95 -11.56 -18.96 7.49
N ILE A 96 -11.52 -20.28 7.70
CA ILE A 96 -12.27 -21.00 8.74
C ILE A 96 -11.90 -20.46 10.13
N GLY A 97 -10.60 -20.29 10.39
CA GLY A 97 -10.07 -19.82 11.67
C GLY A 97 -10.33 -18.35 11.98
N GLY A 98 -10.86 -17.56 11.03
CA GLY A 98 -11.11 -16.13 11.25
C GLY A 98 -9.83 -15.28 11.29
N ASN A 99 -8.72 -15.77 10.73
CA ASN A 99 -7.42 -15.13 10.84
C ASN A 99 -7.15 -14.12 9.72
N VAL A 100 -7.57 -12.86 9.93
CA VAL A 100 -7.46 -11.77 8.93
C VAL A 100 -6.04 -11.58 8.40
N GLU A 101 -5.03 -11.58 9.28
CA GLU A 101 -3.64 -11.35 8.86
C GLU A 101 -3.08 -12.54 8.09
N ALA A 102 -3.40 -13.77 8.49
CA ALA A 102 -3.02 -14.98 7.76
C ALA A 102 -3.60 -14.99 6.35
N CYS A 103 -4.90 -14.71 6.20
CA CYS A 103 -5.54 -14.56 4.89
C CYS A 103 -4.85 -13.47 4.06
N THR A 104 -4.53 -12.32 4.67
CA THR A 104 -3.88 -11.20 3.97
C THR A 104 -2.50 -11.59 3.44
N VAL A 105 -1.68 -12.28 4.24
CA VAL A 105 -0.35 -12.74 3.81
C VAL A 105 -0.46 -13.77 2.70
N LEU A 106 -1.32 -14.78 2.84
CA LEU A 106 -1.53 -15.83 1.83
C LEU A 106 -2.03 -15.23 0.51
N VAL A 107 -3.04 -14.35 0.54
CA VAL A 107 -3.58 -13.69 -0.67
C VAL A 107 -2.53 -12.85 -1.39
N HIS A 108 -1.63 -12.17 -0.66
CA HIS A 108 -0.58 -11.34 -1.27
C HIS A 108 0.61 -12.15 -1.81
N ALA A 109 0.87 -13.33 -1.26
CA ALA A 109 1.94 -14.22 -1.71
C ALA A 109 1.46 -15.20 -2.80
N GLY A 110 0.17 -15.53 -2.79
CA GLY A 110 -0.47 -16.53 -3.62
C GLY A 110 -0.91 -16.04 -4.99
N THR A 111 -1.40 -16.99 -5.78
CA THR A 111 -1.96 -16.75 -7.11
C THR A 111 -3.48 -16.76 -7.11
N LYS A 112 -4.09 -16.31 -8.22
CA LYS A 112 -5.55 -16.37 -8.41
C LYS A 112 -6.10 -17.79 -8.27
N LYS A 113 -5.33 -18.81 -8.66
CA LYS A 113 -5.77 -20.20 -8.63
C LYS A 113 -6.20 -20.61 -7.22
N GLU A 114 -5.40 -20.25 -6.23
CA GLU A 114 -5.64 -20.55 -4.81
C GLU A 114 -6.94 -19.94 -4.27
N LEU A 115 -7.36 -18.78 -4.77
CA LEU A 115 -8.62 -18.12 -4.37
C LEU A 115 -9.88 -18.86 -4.85
N LEU A 116 -9.73 -19.75 -5.84
CA LEU A 116 -10.81 -20.44 -6.54
C LEU A 116 -10.82 -21.94 -6.32
N ILE A 117 -9.82 -22.49 -5.63
CA ILE A 117 -9.81 -23.89 -5.20
C ILE A 117 -11.03 -24.10 -4.29
N LYS A 118 -11.70 -25.23 -4.49
CA LYS A 118 -12.82 -25.68 -3.68
C LYS A 118 -12.39 -26.83 -2.79
N ASP A 119 -12.91 -26.85 -1.58
CA ASP A 119 -12.84 -28.01 -0.71
C ASP A 119 -13.72 -29.17 -1.23
N SER A 120 -13.68 -30.31 -0.53
CA SER A 120 -14.47 -31.49 -0.88
C SER A 120 -15.99 -31.27 -0.80
N ALA A 121 -16.45 -30.25 -0.09
CA ALA A 121 -17.85 -29.83 -0.02
C ALA A 121 -18.22 -28.79 -1.11
N GLY A 122 -17.27 -28.41 -1.96
CA GLY A 122 -17.47 -27.49 -3.08
C GLY A 122 -17.38 -26.00 -2.72
N TYR A 123 -16.90 -25.66 -1.51
CA TYR A 123 -16.77 -24.29 -1.04
C TYR A 123 -15.37 -23.74 -1.28
N THR A 124 -15.32 -22.48 -1.74
CA THR A 124 -14.08 -21.69 -1.80
C THR A 124 -13.77 -21.04 -0.45
N PRO A 125 -12.53 -20.54 -0.20
CA PRO A 125 -12.20 -19.84 1.04
C PRO A 125 -13.11 -18.64 1.31
N PHE A 126 -13.53 -17.93 0.27
CA PHE A 126 -14.47 -16.80 0.38
C PHE A 126 -15.84 -17.25 0.91
N GLN A 127 -16.35 -18.37 0.38
CA GLN A 127 -17.65 -18.89 0.79
C GLN A 127 -17.60 -19.41 2.22
N LEU A 128 -16.53 -20.11 2.62
CA LEU A 128 -16.32 -20.53 4.01
C LEU A 128 -16.23 -19.34 4.97
N ALA A 129 -15.49 -18.29 4.61
CA ALA A 129 -15.45 -17.08 5.42
C ALA A 129 -16.83 -16.43 5.57
N THR A 130 -17.66 -16.48 4.53
CA THR A 130 -19.02 -15.94 4.55
C THR A 130 -19.94 -16.78 5.44
N ASP A 131 -19.91 -18.10 5.26
CA ASP A 131 -20.69 -19.07 6.05
C ASP A 131 -20.38 -18.99 7.55
N LYS A 132 -19.10 -18.84 7.89
CA LYS A 132 -18.64 -18.64 9.29
C LYS A 132 -18.86 -17.23 9.84
N GLY A 133 -19.37 -16.28 9.04
CA GLY A 133 -19.63 -14.91 9.49
C GLY A 133 -18.39 -14.01 9.60
N HIS A 134 -17.24 -14.43 9.06
CA HIS A 134 -15.97 -13.68 9.06
C HIS A 134 -15.97 -12.56 8.02
N ARG A 135 -16.81 -11.54 8.23
CA ARG A 135 -17.12 -10.46 7.26
C ARG A 135 -15.87 -9.77 6.69
N GLN A 136 -14.88 -9.48 7.53
CA GLN A 136 -13.65 -8.82 7.08
C GLN A 136 -12.85 -9.69 6.11
N ILE A 137 -12.75 -10.99 6.37
CA ILE A 137 -12.07 -11.95 5.50
C ILE A 137 -12.85 -12.14 4.20
N ALA A 138 -14.17 -12.30 4.30
CA ALA A 138 -15.03 -12.38 3.12
C ALA A 138 -14.86 -11.15 2.21
N HIS A 139 -14.75 -9.95 2.79
CA HIS A 139 -14.48 -8.74 2.04
C HIS A 139 -13.10 -8.77 1.33
N ILE A 140 -12.03 -9.14 2.05
CA ILE A 140 -10.66 -9.25 1.49
C ILE A 140 -10.63 -10.25 0.34
N LEU A 141 -11.20 -11.44 0.53
CA LEU A 141 -11.20 -12.51 -0.46
C LEU A 141 -12.07 -12.16 -1.68
N SER A 142 -13.25 -11.57 -1.47
CA SER A 142 -14.11 -11.10 -2.56
C SER A 142 -13.41 -10.03 -3.40
N LYS A 143 -12.73 -9.08 -2.75
CA LYS A 143 -11.95 -8.05 -3.43
C LYS A 143 -10.84 -8.66 -4.26
N ALA A 144 -10.05 -9.57 -3.68
CA ALA A 144 -8.98 -10.28 -4.40
C ALA A 144 -9.52 -11.06 -5.61
N GLN A 145 -10.65 -11.75 -5.47
CA GLN A 145 -11.30 -12.45 -6.60
C GLN A 145 -11.77 -11.49 -7.71
N ARG A 146 -12.35 -10.32 -7.35
CA ARG A 146 -12.88 -9.33 -8.31
C ARG A 146 -11.79 -8.61 -9.09
N THR A 147 -10.73 -8.16 -8.42
CA THR A 147 -9.59 -7.48 -9.07
C THR A 147 -8.96 -8.34 -10.17
N HIS A 148 -9.10 -9.66 -10.10
CA HIS A 148 -8.61 -10.58 -11.12
C HIS A 148 -9.66 -11.06 -12.14
N ARG A 149 -10.96 -10.78 -11.98
CA ARG A 149 -11.99 -11.07 -13.01
C ARG A 149 -12.01 -10.02 -14.12
N SER A 150 -11.74 -8.75 -13.82
CA SER A 150 -11.63 -7.66 -14.81
C SER A 150 -10.54 -7.89 -15.87
N HIS A 151 -9.50 -8.67 -15.55
CA HIS A 151 -8.45 -9.05 -16.49
C HIS A 151 -8.88 -10.11 -17.54
N LEU A 152 -9.95 -10.87 -17.32
CA LEU A 152 -10.39 -11.93 -18.25
C LEU A 152 -11.35 -11.43 -19.34
N GLY A 153 -11.96 -10.26 -19.17
CA GLY A 153 -12.76 -9.60 -20.22
C GLY A 153 -11.94 -8.77 -21.22
N ALA A 154 -10.62 -8.67 -21.02
CA ALA A 154 -9.74 -7.75 -21.75
C ALA A 154 -8.91 -8.43 -22.85
N LYS A 155 -9.24 -9.67 -23.26
CA LYS A 155 -8.56 -10.40 -24.34
C LYS A 155 -9.27 -10.37 -25.69
N PHE A 156 -10.46 -9.77 -25.75
CA PHE A 156 -11.20 -9.55 -26.99
C PHE A 156 -11.57 -8.05 -27.05
N CYS A 157 -11.16 -7.38 -28.13
CA CYS A 157 -11.34 -5.95 -28.44
C CYS A 157 -10.25 -5.00 -27.91
N THR A 158 -9.33 -4.68 -28.82
CA THR A 158 -8.77 -3.34 -29.10
C THR A 158 -8.88 -2.27 -28.00
N TRP A 159 -7.70 -1.79 -27.57
CA TRP A 159 -7.42 -0.68 -26.64
C TRP A 159 -7.71 -1.00 -25.15
N ASN A 160 -6.64 -1.23 -24.40
CA ASN A 160 -6.59 -1.54 -22.97
C ASN A 160 -7.30 -0.49 -22.10
N ILE A 161 -8.60 -0.59 -21.86
CA ILE A 161 -9.34 0.32 -20.95
C ILE A 161 -9.40 -0.20 -19.50
N GLY A 162 -9.10 -1.49 -19.26
CA GLY A 162 -9.23 -2.13 -17.95
C GLY A 162 -8.08 -1.95 -16.95
N ASN A 163 -6.94 -1.39 -17.38
CA ASN A 163 -5.72 -1.23 -16.56
C ASN A 163 -5.35 0.23 -16.28
N PHE A 164 -6.18 1.19 -16.69
CA PHE A 164 -5.93 2.58 -16.33
C PHE A 164 -6.25 2.73 -14.84
N GLY A 165 -5.21 2.86 -14.00
CA GLY A 165 -5.41 3.45 -12.68
C GLY A 165 -6.05 4.85 -12.84
N TYR A 166 -6.50 5.49 -11.77
CA TYR A 166 -7.32 6.70 -11.87
C TYR A 166 -6.56 7.95 -12.35
N ALA A 167 -5.28 7.85 -12.72
CA ALA A 167 -4.52 8.94 -13.32
C ALA A 167 -5.20 9.59 -14.55
N PRO A 168 -5.65 8.86 -15.59
CA PRO A 168 -6.32 9.49 -16.72
C PRO A 168 -7.62 10.17 -16.33
N ILE A 169 -8.35 9.64 -15.34
CA ILE A 169 -9.58 10.27 -14.83
C ILE A 169 -9.24 11.63 -14.20
N LEU A 170 -8.22 11.68 -13.34
CA LEU A 170 -7.78 12.93 -12.72
C LEU A 170 -7.25 13.91 -13.77
N LEU A 171 -6.48 13.44 -14.75
CA LEU A 171 -5.97 14.26 -15.85
C LEU A 171 -7.12 14.88 -16.66
N CYS A 172 -8.13 14.08 -17.03
CA CYS A 172 -9.32 14.57 -17.70
C CYS A 172 -10.06 15.61 -16.86
N ALA A 173 -10.22 15.39 -15.55
CA ALA A 173 -10.87 16.35 -14.65
C ALA A 173 -10.11 17.68 -14.60
N ILE A 174 -8.77 17.66 -14.50
CA ILE A 174 -7.94 18.87 -14.51
C ILE A 174 -8.08 19.61 -15.85
N ILE A 175 -8.04 18.90 -16.98
CA ILE A 175 -8.19 19.51 -18.31
C ILE A 175 -9.58 20.15 -18.45
N ILE A 176 -10.65 19.47 -18.02
CA ILE A 176 -12.01 20.02 -18.03
C ILE A 176 -12.10 21.28 -17.18
N LEU A 177 -11.51 21.29 -15.98
CA LEU A 177 -11.48 22.47 -15.12
C LEU A 177 -10.74 23.63 -15.77
N VAL A 178 -9.60 23.39 -16.41
CA VAL A 178 -8.85 24.42 -17.14
C VAL A 178 -9.67 24.99 -18.30
N ILE A 179 -10.34 24.13 -19.08
CA ILE A 179 -11.20 24.55 -20.19
C ILE A 179 -12.37 25.39 -19.69
N LEU A 180 -13.06 24.94 -18.63
CA LEU A 180 -14.16 25.69 -18.01
C LEU A 180 -13.68 27.03 -17.45
N PHE A 181 -12.52 27.06 -16.81
CA PHE A 181 -11.93 28.31 -16.30
C PHE A 181 -11.67 29.30 -17.44
N ILE A 182 -11.00 28.87 -18.51
CA ILE A 182 -10.70 29.76 -19.65
C ILE A 182 -11.98 30.23 -20.33
N ASN A 183 -12.88 29.32 -20.70
CA ASN A 183 -14.02 29.64 -21.55
C ASN A 183 -15.19 30.24 -20.79
N SER A 184 -15.44 29.81 -19.55
CA SER A 184 -16.60 30.28 -18.77
C SER A 184 -16.25 31.39 -17.79
N VAL A 185 -15.05 31.39 -17.19
CA VAL A 185 -14.67 32.38 -16.17
C VAL A 185 -13.95 33.57 -16.81
N LEU A 186 -12.93 33.33 -17.64
CA LEU A 186 -12.14 34.41 -18.24
C LEU A 186 -12.78 34.99 -19.51
N ALA A 187 -13.16 34.13 -20.44
CA ALA A 187 -13.72 34.49 -21.75
C ALA A 187 -15.25 34.37 -21.83
N GLY A 188 -15.93 34.25 -20.67
CA GLY A 188 -17.38 34.08 -20.62
C GLY A 188 -18.11 35.23 -21.33
N PRO A 189 -19.08 34.92 -22.23
CA PRO A 189 -19.84 35.94 -22.91
C PRO A 189 -20.66 36.76 -21.91
N ASN A 190 -20.88 38.04 -22.21
CA ASN A 190 -21.68 38.97 -21.37
C ASN A 190 -21.12 39.27 -19.97
N LEU A 191 -19.89 38.82 -19.66
CA LEU A 191 -19.16 39.26 -18.47
C LEU A 191 -18.42 40.57 -18.75
N ALA A 192 -18.17 41.35 -17.69
CA ALA A 192 -17.29 42.50 -17.77
C ALA A 192 -15.89 42.08 -18.27
N LYS A 193 -15.22 42.99 -18.99
CA LYS A 193 -13.85 42.76 -19.46
C LYS A 193 -12.92 42.46 -18.28
N VAL A 194 -12.01 41.50 -18.48
CA VAL A 194 -11.02 41.12 -17.47
C VAL A 194 -10.09 42.31 -17.20
N THR A 195 -9.99 42.72 -15.94
CA THR A 195 -9.04 43.78 -15.54
C THR A 195 -7.61 43.25 -15.56
N ALA A 196 -6.61 44.14 -15.65
CA ALA A 196 -5.20 43.74 -15.63
C ALA A 196 -4.83 42.90 -14.40
N VAL A 197 -5.39 43.25 -13.23
CA VAL A 197 -5.17 42.53 -11.97
C VAL A 197 -5.75 41.11 -12.04
N ILE A 198 -7.00 40.95 -12.47
CA ILE A 198 -7.61 39.61 -12.61
C ILE A 198 -6.86 38.81 -13.68
N GLY A 199 -6.44 39.46 -14.77
CA GLY A 199 -5.65 38.83 -15.82
C GLY A 199 -4.32 38.27 -15.30
N LEU A 200 -3.60 39.02 -14.45
CA LEU A 200 -2.35 38.56 -13.84
C LEU A 200 -2.56 37.34 -12.94
N TRP A 201 -3.57 37.38 -12.07
CA TRP A 201 -3.89 36.25 -11.19
C TRP A 201 -4.38 35.03 -11.98
N ALA A 202 -5.15 35.24 -13.06
CA ALA A 202 -5.58 34.17 -13.95
C ALA A 202 -4.39 33.51 -14.66
N TRP A 203 -3.45 34.31 -15.17
CA TRP A 203 -2.19 33.79 -15.73
C TRP A 203 -1.39 33.00 -14.69
N THR A 204 -1.30 33.51 -13.46
CA THR A 204 -0.64 32.80 -12.37
C THR A 204 -1.31 31.45 -12.09
N ALA A 205 -2.64 31.40 -12.04
CA ALA A 205 -3.40 30.16 -11.86
C ALA A 205 -3.13 29.15 -13.00
N LEU A 206 -3.13 29.60 -14.25
CA LEU A 206 -2.85 28.74 -15.40
C LEU A 206 -1.40 28.23 -15.41
N CYS A 207 -0.42 29.07 -15.04
CA CYS A 207 0.96 28.65 -14.87
C CYS A 207 1.11 27.60 -13.77
N LEU A 208 0.47 27.80 -12.62
CA LEU A 208 0.45 26.83 -11.52
C LEU A 208 -0.21 25.50 -11.95
N ALA A 209 -1.32 25.57 -12.70
CA ALA A 209 -1.98 24.38 -13.25
C ALA A 209 -1.05 23.60 -14.18
N PHE A 210 -0.32 24.28 -15.05
CA PHE A 210 0.66 23.66 -15.95
C PHE A 210 1.80 22.97 -15.18
N VAL A 211 2.40 23.65 -14.20
CA VAL A 211 3.46 23.04 -13.36
C VAL A 211 2.89 21.88 -12.53
N SER A 212 1.66 21.99 -12.03
CA SER A 212 0.96 20.91 -11.33
C SER A 212 0.80 19.68 -12.24
N LEU A 213 0.44 19.86 -13.52
CA LEU A 213 0.36 18.77 -14.49
C LEU A 213 1.72 18.11 -14.77
N LEU A 214 2.80 18.89 -14.83
CA LEU A 214 4.16 18.33 -14.92
C LEU A 214 4.51 17.50 -13.69
N MET A 215 4.16 17.98 -12.48
CA MET A 215 4.37 17.21 -11.25
C MET A 215 3.50 15.96 -11.20
N PHE A 216 2.25 16.04 -11.65
CA PHE A 216 1.35 14.89 -11.80
C PHE A 216 1.97 13.81 -12.69
N TYR A 217 2.52 14.20 -13.85
CA TYR A 217 3.23 13.27 -14.74
C TYR A 217 4.44 12.64 -14.07
N ARG A 218 5.25 13.44 -13.34
CA ARG A 218 6.39 12.93 -12.57
C ARG A 218 5.94 11.94 -11.50
N CYS A 219 4.90 12.25 -10.74
CA CYS A 219 4.35 11.36 -9.70
C CYS A 219 3.89 10.03 -10.29
N SER A 220 3.24 10.09 -11.46
CA SER A 220 2.67 8.91 -12.12
C SER A 220 3.74 8.01 -12.75
N SER A 221 4.86 8.57 -13.20
CA SER A 221 5.88 7.84 -13.97
C SER A 221 7.15 7.50 -13.19
N LYS A 222 7.46 8.23 -12.13
CA LYS A 222 8.72 8.07 -11.38
C LYS A 222 8.69 6.81 -10.53
N ASP A 223 9.83 6.10 -10.49
CA ASP A 223 10.06 5.01 -9.55
C ASP A 223 9.90 5.53 -8.10
N PRO A 224 8.97 4.98 -7.30
CA PRO A 224 8.75 5.38 -5.91
C PRO A 224 9.89 5.00 -4.97
N GLY A 225 10.84 4.18 -5.42
CA GLY A 225 11.87 3.55 -4.59
C GLY A 225 11.65 2.05 -4.47
N TYR A 226 11.46 1.37 -5.60
CA TYR A 226 11.37 -0.09 -5.61
C TYR A 226 12.67 -0.72 -5.12
N ILE A 227 12.53 -1.66 -4.19
CA ILE A 227 13.65 -2.47 -3.69
C ILE A 227 13.96 -3.54 -4.75
N LYS A 228 15.24 -3.68 -5.08
CA LYS A 228 15.72 -4.67 -6.07
C LYS A 228 15.48 -6.09 -5.57
N ARG A 229 15.20 -7.01 -6.50
CA ARG A 229 15.11 -8.44 -6.18
C ARG A 229 16.45 -9.14 -6.40
N PRO A 230 16.71 -10.29 -5.75
CA PRO A 230 17.93 -11.08 -5.96
C PRO A 230 18.22 -11.37 -7.46
N GLY A 231 17.18 -11.68 -8.25
CA GLY A 231 17.33 -11.93 -9.69
C GLY A 231 17.49 -10.69 -10.58
N GLU A 232 17.47 -9.48 -10.01
CA GLU A 232 17.66 -8.20 -10.74
C GLU A 232 19.04 -7.59 -10.48
N LEU A 233 19.87 -8.21 -9.64
CA LEU A 233 21.23 -7.77 -9.34
C LEU A 233 22.20 -8.30 -10.41
N ASN A 234 22.93 -7.39 -11.06
CA ASN A 234 24.14 -7.76 -11.78
C ASN A 234 25.19 -8.28 -10.78
N PRO A 235 25.95 -9.34 -11.10
CA PRO A 235 26.92 -9.96 -10.19
C PRO A 235 28.04 -9.04 -9.70
N THR A 236 28.15 -7.82 -10.24
CA THR A 236 29.19 -6.84 -9.92
C THR A 236 28.78 -5.76 -8.90
N ASN A 237 27.52 -5.72 -8.45
CA ASN A 237 27.04 -4.72 -7.46
C ASN A 237 26.56 -5.39 -6.17
N THR A 238 27.50 -5.95 -5.41
CA THR A 238 27.28 -6.66 -4.13
C THR A 238 27.50 -5.75 -2.93
N GLU A 239 26.64 -4.75 -2.70
CA GLU A 239 26.71 -3.91 -1.49
C GLU A 239 25.35 -3.63 -0.83
N ASP A 240 24.34 -4.47 -1.05
CA ASP A 240 23.13 -4.42 -0.20
C ASP A 240 23.12 -5.60 0.79
N PRO A 241 23.52 -5.39 2.06
CA PRO A 241 23.55 -6.41 3.09
C PRO A 241 22.18 -7.06 3.36
N LEU A 242 21.06 -6.41 2.99
CA LEU A 242 19.71 -6.94 3.20
C LEU A 242 19.26 -7.89 2.06
N LEU A 243 19.89 -7.78 0.88
CA LEU A 243 19.62 -8.64 -0.28
C LEU A 243 20.45 -9.92 -0.28
N SER A 244 21.51 -9.97 0.54
CA SER A 244 22.44 -11.10 0.69
C SER A 244 22.22 -11.92 1.96
N ILE A 245 21.16 -11.64 2.74
CA ILE A 245 20.89 -12.40 3.96
C ILE A 245 20.50 -13.83 3.59
N ASP A 246 21.44 -14.74 3.80
CA ASP A 246 21.23 -16.17 3.75
C ASP A 246 20.45 -16.62 5.00
N LEU A 247 19.18 -16.95 4.84
CA LEU A 247 18.35 -17.54 5.90
C LEU A 247 18.89 -18.90 6.38
N ASN A 248 19.83 -19.51 5.66
CA ASN A 248 20.47 -20.77 6.05
C ASN A 248 21.71 -20.55 6.94
N ASN A 249 22.34 -19.36 6.93
CA ASN A 249 23.44 -19.02 7.84
C ASN A 249 22.90 -18.47 9.18
N SER A 250 22.29 -19.40 9.92
CA SER A 250 21.32 -19.24 11.01
C SER A 250 21.80 -18.57 12.32
N SER A 251 22.99 -17.98 12.40
CA SER A 251 23.48 -17.35 13.64
C SER A 251 23.26 -15.84 13.73
N VAL A 252 22.88 -15.16 12.64
CA VAL A 252 22.89 -13.68 12.58
C VAL A 252 21.49 -13.03 12.56
N TRP A 253 20.46 -13.69 12.03
CA TRP A 253 19.13 -13.08 11.90
C TRP A 253 18.11 -13.72 12.85
N VAL A 254 17.78 -13.02 13.94
CA VAL A 254 17.07 -13.64 15.10
C VAL A 254 15.68 -13.06 15.39
N GLY A 255 15.14 -12.03 14.72
CA GLY A 255 13.97 -11.42 15.36
C GLY A 255 13.05 -10.45 14.63
N ASN A 256 12.94 -10.46 13.29
CA ASN A 256 11.86 -9.70 12.67
C ASN A 256 11.23 -10.37 11.45
N TRP A 257 10.57 -11.50 11.67
CA TRP A 257 9.81 -12.27 10.67
C TRP A 257 8.80 -11.45 9.90
N SER A 258 8.27 -10.39 10.52
CA SER A 258 7.37 -9.46 9.85
C SER A 258 8.02 -8.77 8.65
N GLN A 259 9.35 -8.64 8.58
CA GLN A 259 10.07 -8.05 7.45
C GLN A 259 10.23 -9.00 6.26
N LEU A 260 10.02 -10.31 6.43
CA LEU A 260 10.08 -11.23 5.29
C LEU A 260 9.00 -10.86 4.27
N CYS A 261 9.41 -10.73 3.02
CA CYS A 261 8.50 -10.62 1.89
C CYS A 261 8.57 -11.90 1.05
N PRO A 262 7.61 -12.83 1.18
CA PRO A 262 7.59 -14.05 0.39
C PRO A 262 7.52 -13.78 -1.12
N THR A 263 6.75 -12.76 -1.53
CA THR A 263 6.54 -12.42 -2.95
C THR A 263 7.81 -11.88 -3.62
N CYS A 264 8.62 -11.09 -2.91
CA CYS A 264 9.85 -10.50 -3.47
C CYS A 264 11.11 -11.31 -3.11
N LYS A 265 11.01 -12.28 -2.19
CA LYS A 265 12.12 -13.07 -1.66
C LYS A 265 13.26 -12.20 -1.12
N ILE A 266 12.89 -11.20 -0.32
CA ILE A 266 13.83 -10.30 0.37
C ILE A 266 13.46 -10.12 1.83
N ILE A 267 14.46 -9.78 2.65
CA ILE A 267 14.23 -9.17 3.96
C ILE A 267 14.07 -7.68 3.74
N ARG A 268 12.87 -7.19 4.04
CA ARG A 268 12.50 -5.79 3.82
C ARG A 268 13.27 -4.87 4.77
N PRO A 269 13.90 -3.78 4.28
CA PRO A 269 14.36 -2.70 5.13
C PRO A 269 13.24 -2.17 6.04
N VAL A 270 13.61 -1.56 7.16
CA VAL A 270 12.63 -0.90 8.05
C VAL A 270 11.88 0.18 7.26
N ARG A 271 10.64 0.47 7.64
CA ARG A 271 9.73 1.42 6.96
C ARG A 271 9.35 1.05 5.51
N SER A 272 9.81 -0.08 4.97
CA SER A 272 9.39 -0.54 3.63
C SER A 272 8.15 -1.44 3.68
N LYS A 273 7.39 -1.48 2.57
CA LYS A 273 6.21 -2.34 2.46
C LYS A 273 6.08 -2.96 1.07
N HIS A 274 5.57 -4.18 1.00
CA HIS A 274 5.14 -4.77 -0.26
C HIS A 274 3.83 -4.13 -0.70
N CYS A 275 3.80 -3.55 -1.89
CA CYS A 275 2.56 -3.09 -2.51
C CYS A 275 2.02 -4.19 -3.43
N PRO A 276 0.85 -4.79 -3.12
CA PRO A 276 0.24 -5.82 -3.96
C PRO A 276 -0.10 -5.33 -5.36
N THR A 277 -0.50 -4.07 -5.51
CA THR A 277 -0.84 -3.47 -6.80
C THR A 277 0.39 -3.26 -7.68
N CYS A 278 1.48 -2.75 -7.10
CA CYS A 278 2.77 -2.59 -7.79
C CYS A 278 3.54 -3.94 -7.89
N ASN A 279 3.07 -4.99 -7.21
CA ASN A 279 3.72 -6.29 -6.99
C ASN A 279 5.21 -6.16 -6.63
N ARG A 280 5.59 -5.15 -5.85
CA ARG A 280 6.98 -4.85 -5.49
C ARG A 280 7.05 -4.25 -4.09
N CYS A 281 8.18 -4.45 -3.41
CA CYS A 281 8.49 -3.74 -2.18
C CYS A 281 8.98 -2.32 -2.49
N VAL A 282 8.54 -1.35 -1.70
CA VAL A 282 8.86 0.07 -1.84
C VAL A 282 9.49 0.56 -0.55
N GLU A 283 10.63 1.24 -0.65
CA GLU A 283 11.31 1.90 0.47
C GLU A 283 10.49 3.08 1.01
N GLN A 284 10.48 3.24 2.35
CA GLN A 284 9.67 4.24 3.06
C GLN A 284 8.26 4.36 2.44
N PHE A 285 7.57 3.23 2.34
CA PHE A 285 6.27 3.17 1.67
C PHE A 285 5.27 4.07 2.40
N ASP A 286 4.67 5.01 1.68
CA ASP A 286 3.64 5.89 2.21
C ASP A 286 2.25 5.32 1.95
N HIS A 287 1.89 5.20 0.68
CA HIS A 287 0.64 4.59 0.24
C HIS A 287 0.69 4.26 -1.24
N HIS A 288 -0.25 3.45 -1.72
CA HIS A 288 -0.54 3.36 -3.14
C HIS A 288 -1.64 4.39 -3.45
N CYS A 289 -1.40 5.26 -4.43
CA CYS A 289 -2.34 6.31 -4.81
C CYS A 289 -2.96 6.00 -6.18
N PRO A 290 -4.24 5.58 -6.22
CA PRO A 290 -4.93 5.30 -7.48
C PRO A 290 -4.99 6.51 -8.41
N TRP A 291 -5.10 7.72 -7.84
CA TRP A 291 -5.25 8.98 -8.58
C TRP A 291 -4.01 9.41 -9.37
N ILE A 292 -2.83 8.87 -9.05
CA ILE A 292 -1.61 9.01 -9.87
C ILE A 292 -1.20 7.67 -10.49
N SER A 293 -2.03 6.62 -10.33
CA SER A 293 -1.74 5.26 -10.79
C SER A 293 -0.36 4.72 -10.37
N ASN A 294 0.15 5.16 -9.23
CA ASN A 294 1.48 4.83 -8.77
C ASN A 294 1.55 4.74 -7.24
N CYS A 295 2.58 4.05 -6.76
CA CYS A 295 2.99 4.03 -5.38
C CYS A 295 3.61 5.40 -4.99
N VAL A 296 3.36 5.88 -3.76
CA VAL A 296 4.09 7.01 -3.16
C VAL A 296 5.05 6.44 -2.10
N GLY A 297 6.34 6.70 -2.28
CA GLY A 297 7.42 6.19 -1.43
C GLY A 297 8.61 7.14 -1.38
N LYS A 298 9.76 6.64 -0.89
CA LYS A 298 10.98 7.43 -0.64
C LYS A 298 11.35 8.38 -1.78
N ARG A 299 11.32 7.90 -3.04
CA ARG A 299 11.88 8.64 -4.19
C ARG A 299 10.92 9.62 -4.85
N ASN A 300 9.61 9.51 -4.61
CA ASN A 300 8.61 10.37 -5.25
C ASN A 300 7.68 11.11 -4.26
N LYS A 301 7.83 10.93 -2.94
CA LYS A 301 7.03 11.64 -1.93
C LYS A 301 7.12 13.17 -2.05
N ARG A 302 8.32 13.72 -2.33
CA ARG A 302 8.47 15.16 -2.59
C ARG A 302 7.70 15.63 -3.81
N ASP A 303 7.81 14.89 -4.91
CA ASP A 303 7.09 15.23 -6.15
C ASP A 303 5.57 15.20 -5.91
N PHE A 304 5.08 14.21 -5.15
CA PHE A 304 3.68 14.10 -4.73
C PHE A 304 3.23 15.26 -3.85
N PHE A 305 4.04 15.66 -2.86
CA PHE A 305 3.73 16.78 -1.98
C PHE A 305 3.68 18.12 -2.75
N VAL A 306 4.63 18.35 -3.66
CA VAL A 306 4.64 19.54 -4.51
C VAL A 306 3.42 19.54 -5.43
N PHE A 307 3.08 18.40 -6.04
CA PHE A 307 1.88 18.26 -6.87
C PHE A 307 0.60 18.69 -6.13
N ILE A 308 0.36 18.17 -4.92
CA ILE A 308 -0.86 18.52 -4.18
C ILE A 308 -0.84 19.98 -3.69
N CYS A 309 0.31 20.54 -3.32
CA CYS A 309 0.43 21.95 -2.97
C CYS A 309 0.09 22.87 -4.15
N LEU A 310 0.65 22.58 -5.34
CA LEU A 310 0.37 23.34 -6.56
C LEU A 310 -1.10 23.19 -6.98
N GLY A 311 -1.67 21.99 -6.88
CA GLY A 311 -3.08 21.73 -7.13
C GLY A 311 -4.00 22.52 -6.19
N THR A 312 -3.71 22.53 -4.89
CA THR A 312 -4.45 23.32 -3.90
C THR A 312 -4.38 24.82 -4.21
N LEU A 313 -3.18 25.36 -4.50
CA LEU A 313 -3.01 26.78 -4.80
C LEU A 313 -3.69 27.19 -6.11
N THR A 314 -3.61 26.34 -7.14
CA THR A 314 -4.30 26.53 -8.42
C THR A 314 -5.80 26.65 -8.19
N SER A 315 -6.37 25.65 -7.51
CA SER A 315 -7.82 25.56 -7.24
C SER A 315 -8.31 26.73 -6.39
N PHE A 316 -7.57 27.10 -5.34
CA PHE A 316 -7.88 28.29 -4.53
C PHE A 316 -7.95 29.57 -5.38
N LEU A 317 -6.91 29.81 -6.19
CA LEU A 317 -6.80 31.04 -6.97
C LEU A 317 -7.86 31.09 -8.07
N SER A 318 -8.11 29.98 -8.76
CA SER A 318 -9.14 29.90 -9.80
C SER A 318 -10.54 30.04 -9.24
N GLY A 319 -10.85 29.43 -8.09
CA GLY A 319 -12.11 29.59 -7.38
C GLY A 319 -12.33 31.03 -6.91
N TYR A 320 -11.32 31.65 -6.33
CA TYR A 320 -11.37 33.07 -5.94
C TYR A 320 -11.67 33.99 -7.13
N ILE A 321 -10.98 33.79 -8.25
CA ILE A 321 -11.23 34.54 -9.49
C ILE A 321 -12.66 34.30 -9.99
N ALA A 322 -13.13 33.05 -10.02
CA ALA A 322 -14.47 32.73 -10.47
C ALA A 322 -15.55 33.40 -9.61
N ILE A 323 -15.39 33.45 -8.28
CA ILE A 323 -16.28 34.18 -7.38
C ILE A 323 -16.27 35.68 -7.68
N GLN A 324 -15.08 36.29 -7.82
CA GLN A 324 -14.95 37.70 -8.19
C GLN A 324 -15.65 38.01 -9.51
N ARG A 325 -15.56 37.09 -10.49
CA ARG A 325 -16.18 37.23 -11.81
C ARG A 325 -17.70 37.14 -11.74
N ILE A 326 -18.28 36.28 -10.89
CA ILE A 326 -19.72 36.24 -10.66
C ILE A 326 -20.24 37.59 -10.17
N PHE A 327 -19.52 38.26 -9.26
CA PHE A 327 -19.94 39.58 -8.76
C PHE A 327 -19.89 40.71 -9.80
N THR A 328 -19.35 40.46 -10.99
CA THR A 328 -19.42 41.40 -12.12
C THR A 328 -20.67 41.24 -12.98
N VAL A 329 -21.50 40.21 -12.73
CA VAL A 329 -22.77 40.02 -13.43
C VAL A 329 -23.74 41.15 -13.06
N PRO A 330 -24.37 41.83 -14.05
CA PRO A 330 -25.28 42.94 -13.79
C PRO A 330 -26.40 42.56 -12.80
N SER A 331 -26.69 43.48 -11.87
CA SER A 331 -27.74 43.33 -10.86
C SER A 331 -29.13 43.78 -11.34
N ALA A 332 -29.22 44.43 -12.51
CA ALA A 332 -30.49 44.87 -13.10
C ALA A 332 -31.19 43.69 -13.79
N LEU A 333 -32.16 43.09 -13.10
CA LEU A 333 -32.86 41.88 -13.52
C LEU A 333 -34.28 42.18 -14.05
N PRO A 334 -34.84 41.33 -14.93
CA PRO A 334 -36.25 41.35 -15.25
C PRO A 334 -37.12 41.19 -13.99
N THR A 335 -38.30 41.83 -13.97
CA THR A 335 -39.20 41.82 -12.81
C THR A 335 -39.59 40.41 -12.38
N GLY A 336 -39.24 40.05 -11.14
CA GLY A 336 -39.63 38.77 -10.50
C GLY A 336 -38.52 37.71 -10.45
N GLU A 337 -37.37 37.94 -11.07
CA GLU A 337 -36.24 36.99 -11.04
C GLU A 337 -35.22 37.34 -9.93
N THR A 338 -34.72 36.32 -9.22
CA THR A 338 -33.62 36.52 -8.26
C THR A 338 -32.27 36.51 -8.97
N TRP A 339 -31.31 37.29 -8.48
CA TRP A 339 -29.95 37.34 -9.05
C TRP A 339 -29.29 35.97 -9.11
N PHE A 340 -29.51 35.14 -8.09
CA PHE A 340 -28.98 33.78 -8.05
C PHE A 340 -29.54 32.90 -9.18
N HIS A 341 -30.86 32.95 -9.41
CA HIS A 341 -31.49 32.21 -10.49
C HIS A 341 -30.94 32.64 -11.85
N HIS A 342 -30.80 33.95 -12.07
CA HIS A 342 -30.23 34.50 -13.30
C HIS A 342 -28.78 34.03 -13.52
N VAL A 343 -27.93 34.04 -12.49
CA VAL A 343 -26.53 33.54 -12.60
C VAL A 343 -26.52 32.06 -12.96
N VAL A 344 -27.35 31.24 -12.34
CA VAL A 344 -27.41 29.80 -12.58
C VAL A 344 -27.87 29.48 -14.01
N VAL A 345 -28.88 30.18 -14.51
CA VAL A 345 -29.45 29.93 -15.84
C VAL A 345 -28.57 30.49 -16.96
N HIS A 346 -28.05 31.71 -16.81
CA HIS A 346 -27.32 32.40 -17.87
C HIS A 346 -25.80 32.18 -17.85
N TYR A 347 -25.23 31.79 -16.70
CA TYR A 347 -23.79 31.51 -16.55
C TYR A 347 -23.52 30.11 -15.96
N PRO A 348 -24.13 29.05 -16.50
CA PRO A 348 -24.03 27.70 -15.93
C PRO A 348 -22.60 27.16 -15.92
N GLY A 349 -21.74 27.62 -16.85
CA GLY A 349 -20.34 27.22 -16.91
C GLY A 349 -19.52 27.65 -15.70
N ILE A 350 -19.76 28.86 -15.16
CA ILE A 350 -19.04 29.33 -13.96
C ILE A 350 -19.50 28.57 -12.72
N ILE A 351 -20.81 28.30 -12.62
CA ILE A 351 -21.37 27.50 -11.52
C ILE A 351 -20.85 26.07 -11.56
N THR A 352 -20.80 25.47 -12.75
CA THR A 352 -20.23 24.13 -12.96
C THR A 352 -18.75 24.10 -12.58
N PHE A 353 -17.98 25.11 -13.03
CA PHE A 353 -16.58 25.27 -12.66
C PHE A 353 -16.41 25.33 -11.15
N LEU A 354 -17.11 26.22 -10.46
CA LEU A 354 -17.00 26.40 -9.01
C LEU A 354 -17.39 25.14 -8.23
N PHE A 355 -18.42 24.43 -8.67
CA PHE A 355 -18.82 23.18 -8.04
C PHE A 355 -17.72 22.11 -8.13
N LEU A 356 -17.18 21.90 -9.33
CA LEU A 356 -16.11 20.92 -9.56
C LEU A 356 -14.81 21.33 -8.87
N ASP A 357 -14.45 22.62 -8.95
CA ASP A 357 -13.26 23.18 -8.33
C ASP A 357 -13.34 23.09 -6.80
N ALA A 358 -14.51 23.35 -6.18
CA ALA A 358 -14.70 23.18 -4.75
C ALA A 358 -14.46 21.73 -4.26
N ILE A 359 -14.91 20.73 -5.04
CA ILE A 359 -14.65 19.32 -4.72
C ILE A 359 -13.14 19.03 -4.72
N ILE A 360 -12.44 19.48 -5.76
CA ILE A 360 -10.98 19.32 -5.88
C ILE A 360 -10.26 20.10 -4.78
N PHE A 361 -10.68 21.32 -4.50
CA PHE A 361 -10.09 22.18 -3.48
C PHE A 361 -10.16 21.54 -2.09
N ILE A 362 -11.34 21.05 -1.69
CA ILE A 362 -11.53 20.41 -0.38
C ILE A 362 -10.68 19.13 -0.27
N ALA A 363 -10.72 18.28 -1.29
CA ALA A 363 -9.96 17.03 -1.30
C ALA A 363 -8.45 17.28 -1.29
N ALA A 364 -7.95 18.16 -2.16
CA ALA A 364 -6.54 18.51 -2.25
C ALA A 364 -6.05 19.20 -0.97
N THR A 365 -6.82 20.14 -0.41
CA THR A 365 -6.46 20.82 0.84
C THR A 365 -6.35 19.84 2.00
N THR A 366 -7.32 18.93 2.15
CA THR A 366 -7.29 17.90 3.20
C THR A 366 -6.05 17.03 3.08
N LEU A 367 -5.73 16.60 1.86
CA LEU A 367 -4.56 15.77 1.59
C LEU A 367 -3.25 16.54 1.82
N THR A 368 -3.17 17.81 1.39
CA THR A 368 -2.01 18.70 1.59
C THR A 368 -1.74 18.90 3.08
N VAL A 369 -2.77 19.19 3.88
CA VAL A 369 -2.63 19.35 5.34
C VAL A 369 -2.19 18.04 6.00
N ALA A 370 -2.79 16.91 5.61
CA ALA A 370 -2.40 15.61 6.14
C ALA A 370 -0.94 15.27 5.83
N GLN A 371 -0.50 15.44 4.58
CA GLN A 371 0.87 15.19 4.16
C GLN A 371 1.87 16.17 4.80
N ALA A 372 1.51 17.45 4.94
CA ALA A 372 2.33 18.43 5.64
C ALA A 372 2.55 18.05 7.12
N SER A 373 1.49 17.62 7.81
CA SER A 373 1.58 17.10 9.19
C SER A 373 2.46 15.87 9.29
N GLN A 374 2.35 14.95 8.34
CA GLN A 374 3.17 13.73 8.26
C GLN A 374 4.66 14.04 8.02
N VAL A 375 4.96 14.96 7.10
CA VAL A 375 6.31 15.47 6.84
C VAL A 375 6.88 16.12 8.11
N ALA A 376 6.12 17.00 8.76
CA ALA A 376 6.53 17.66 10.00
C ALA A 376 6.83 16.67 11.15
N ARG A 377 6.24 15.48 11.11
CA ARG A 377 6.41 14.43 12.12
C ARG A 377 7.35 13.30 11.68
N ASN A 378 7.93 13.35 10.49
CA ASN A 378 8.67 12.26 9.82
C ASN A 378 7.96 10.89 10.01
N ILE A 379 6.71 10.81 9.55
CA ILE A 379 5.93 9.57 9.59
C ILE A 379 5.20 9.38 8.27
N THR A 380 5.11 8.15 7.78
CA THR A 380 4.36 7.85 6.56
C THR A 380 2.88 7.60 6.84
N THR A 381 2.01 7.77 5.84
CA THR A 381 0.58 7.42 5.96
C THR A 381 0.40 5.97 6.43
N ASN A 382 1.20 5.05 5.88
CA ASN A 382 1.18 3.63 6.23
C ASN A 382 1.59 3.38 7.69
N GLU A 383 2.64 4.03 8.17
CA GLU A 383 3.08 3.95 9.57
C GLU A 383 2.02 4.46 10.52
N LEU A 384 1.44 5.63 10.23
CA LEU A 384 0.40 6.23 11.04
C LEU A 384 -0.85 5.34 11.11
N SER A 385 -1.28 4.78 9.98
CA SER A 385 -2.48 3.94 9.88
C SER A 385 -2.29 2.55 10.49
N ASN A 386 -1.05 2.06 10.57
CA ASN A 386 -0.73 0.70 11.02
C ASN A 386 0.21 0.70 12.22
N ALA A 387 0.23 1.77 13.03
CA ALA A 387 1.20 1.95 14.10
C ALA A 387 1.25 0.76 15.08
N ILE A 388 0.09 0.16 15.36
CA ILE A 388 -0.05 -1.02 16.22
C ILE A 388 0.76 -2.21 15.67
N ARG A 389 0.97 -2.32 14.36
CA ARG A 389 1.71 -3.43 13.74
C ARG A 389 3.22 -3.23 13.76
N TYR A 390 3.69 -2.03 14.02
CA TYR A 390 5.11 -1.69 14.00
C TYR A 390 5.67 -1.59 15.41
N GLY A 391 6.42 -2.60 15.84
CA GLY A 391 7.04 -2.63 17.17
C GLY A 391 7.94 -1.43 17.44
N TYR A 392 8.67 -0.94 16.42
CA TYR A 392 9.52 0.25 16.52
C TYR A 392 8.74 1.56 16.73
N LEU A 393 7.41 1.56 16.56
CA LEU A 393 6.55 2.70 16.87
C LEU A 393 5.93 2.63 18.27
N ARG A 394 6.36 1.67 19.10
CA ARG A 394 5.93 1.53 20.50
C ARG A 394 7.08 1.79 21.45
N GLY A 395 6.83 2.65 22.43
CA GLY A 395 7.75 2.89 23.55
C GLY A 395 7.77 1.74 24.55
N PRO A 396 8.70 1.78 25.52
CA PRO A 396 8.77 0.79 26.61
C PRO A 396 7.48 0.67 27.44
N ASP A 397 6.70 1.75 27.49
CA ASP A 397 5.40 1.83 28.15
C ASP A 397 4.22 1.38 27.26
N GLY A 398 4.50 0.86 26.06
CA GLY A 398 3.52 0.45 25.07
C GLY A 398 2.84 1.60 24.34
N LYS A 399 3.16 2.87 24.66
CA LYS A 399 2.57 4.04 24.00
C LYS A 399 3.22 4.30 22.65
N PHE A 400 2.51 5.03 21.80
CA PHE A 400 3.04 5.44 20.50
C PHE A 400 4.29 6.31 20.67
N ARG A 401 5.39 5.92 20.00
CA ARG A 401 6.65 6.66 19.96
C ARG A 401 7.15 6.65 18.52
N ASN A 402 7.42 7.83 17.94
CA ASN A 402 8.08 7.90 16.64
C ASN A 402 9.60 8.14 16.83
N PRO A 403 10.48 7.14 16.62
CA PRO A 403 11.92 7.32 16.75
C PRO A 403 12.51 8.20 15.64
N TYR A 404 11.81 8.37 14.53
CA TYR A 404 12.26 9.13 13.36
C TYR A 404 11.92 10.62 13.42
N ASN A 405 11.15 11.05 14.43
CA ASN A 405 10.78 12.45 14.56
C ASN A 405 11.91 13.27 15.21
N HIS A 406 12.63 14.06 14.41
CA HIS A 406 13.72 14.93 14.88
C HIS A 406 13.28 16.39 15.16
N GLY A 407 11.97 16.63 15.25
CA GLY A 407 11.38 17.96 15.42
C GLY A 407 11.00 18.60 14.08
N CYS A 408 9.89 19.35 14.10
CA CYS A 408 9.25 19.91 12.91
C CYS A 408 10.22 20.64 11.97
N ARG A 409 11.07 21.53 12.50
CA ARG A 409 12.01 22.31 11.69
C ARG A 409 13.00 21.41 10.94
N LYS A 410 13.58 20.41 11.61
CA LYS A 410 14.56 19.51 11.00
C LYS A 410 13.88 18.61 9.98
N ASN A 411 12.78 17.94 10.34
CA ASN A 411 12.05 17.06 9.44
C ASN A 411 11.61 17.78 8.15
N CYS A 412 11.07 19.00 8.27
CA CYS A 412 10.65 19.79 7.12
C CYS A 412 11.85 20.25 6.27
N SER A 413 12.94 20.69 6.89
CA SER A 413 14.16 21.08 6.18
C SER A 413 14.74 19.93 5.37
N ASP A 414 14.91 18.77 6.02
CA ASP A 414 15.47 17.57 5.39
C ASP A 414 14.57 17.12 4.23
N PHE A 415 13.25 17.10 4.42
CA PHE A 415 12.30 16.77 3.37
C PHE A 415 12.33 17.73 2.17
N LEU A 416 12.46 19.04 2.40
CA LEU A 416 12.51 20.01 1.30
C LEU A 416 13.81 19.89 0.49
N ILE A 417 14.94 19.64 1.16
CA ILE A 417 16.25 19.53 0.53
C ILE A 417 16.41 18.17 -0.18
N GLN A 418 16.24 17.07 0.55
CA GLN A 418 16.55 15.71 0.11
C GLN A 418 15.34 14.98 -0.49
N GLY A 419 14.12 15.41 -0.16
CA GLY A 419 12.87 14.76 -0.56
C GLY A 419 12.40 13.61 0.33
N TYR A 420 13.26 13.20 1.26
CA TYR A 420 13.02 12.22 2.32
C TYR A 420 13.91 12.57 3.50
N THR A 421 13.69 11.93 4.65
CA THR A 421 14.59 12.05 5.80
C THR A 421 15.52 10.84 5.77
N ASP A 422 16.84 11.09 5.75
CA ASP A 422 17.83 10.02 5.82
C ASP A 422 17.92 9.54 7.27
N ASP A 423 17.24 8.42 7.54
CA ASP A 423 17.20 7.83 8.86
C ASP A 423 18.49 7.01 9.07
N GLU A 424 19.63 7.70 9.23
CA GLU A 424 20.80 7.05 9.81
C GLU A 424 20.42 6.62 11.24
N ILE A 425 20.23 5.32 11.41
CA ILE A 425 20.08 4.62 12.70
C ILE A 425 18.66 4.71 13.31
N ALA A 426 17.86 3.68 13.02
CA ALA A 426 16.87 3.17 13.98
C ALA A 426 16.75 1.63 13.91
N TRP A 427 17.88 0.96 13.67
CA TRP A 427 18.01 -0.44 13.98
C TRP A 427 19.25 -0.55 14.86
N PRO A 428 19.14 -0.92 16.16
CA PRO A 428 20.28 -1.55 16.80
C PRO A 428 20.73 -2.66 15.85
N PRO A 429 22.03 -2.84 15.56
CA PRO A 429 22.46 -3.90 14.66
C PRO A 429 21.75 -5.19 15.08
N LEU A 430 21.33 -5.98 14.08
CA LEU A 430 20.62 -7.28 14.15
C LEU A 430 21.13 -8.28 15.23
N GLN A 431 22.14 -7.91 16.02
CA GLN A 431 22.81 -8.61 17.09
C GLN A 431 22.39 -8.23 18.54
N ARG A 432 21.61 -7.17 18.79
CA ARG A 432 21.24 -6.80 20.18
C ARG A 432 19.74 -6.63 20.39
N ALA A 433 19.04 -7.76 20.44
CA ALA A 433 17.71 -7.83 21.04
C ALA A 433 17.51 -9.14 21.84
N VAL A 434 18.56 -9.66 22.50
CA VAL A 434 18.46 -10.47 23.72
C VAL A 434 19.80 -10.34 24.45
N SER A 435 19.80 -9.66 25.59
CA SER A 435 20.77 -9.86 26.67
C SER A 435 19.96 -10.15 27.91
#